data_AF-A0A944JHU5-F1
#
_entry.id   AF-A0A944JHU5-F1
#
_cell.length_a   1.000
_cell.length_b   1.000
_cell.length_c   1.000
_cell.angle_alpha   90.00
_cell.angle_beta   90.00
_cell.angle_gamma   90.00
#
_symmetry.space_group_name_H-M   'P 1'
#
loop_
_entity.id
_entity.type
_entity.pdbx_description
1 polymer ?
#
loop_
_entity_poly.entity_id
_entity_poly.type
_entity_poly.pdbx_seq_one_letter_code
_entity_poly.pdbx_strand_id
1 'polypeptide(L)' 'MGNRNQTGGGRVTQPKCGAPTTKNRPCTRPAIMNSSRCQDHQGKWSKYEAERRKKKEAEARMRELRKKK' A
#
# COMPACT_ATOMS: atom_id res chain seq x y z
N MET A 1 12.19 -19.49 14.16
CA MET A 1 11.89 -18.22 13.47
C MET A 1 10.91 -17.43 14.34
N GLY A 2 11.42 -16.49 15.15
CA GLY A 2 10.71 -15.91 16.30
C GLY A 2 9.68 -14.84 15.91
N ASN A 3 8.42 -15.10 16.24
CA ASN A 3 7.28 -14.20 16.08
C ASN A 3 7.28 -13.18 17.23
N ARG A 4 7.87 -12.00 16.99
CA ARG A 4 8.03 -10.92 17.97
C ARG A 4 6.99 -9.83 17.71
N ASN A 5 5.78 -10.01 18.21
CA ASN A 5 4.84 -8.90 18.32
C ASN A 5 4.10 -8.95 19.66
N GLN A 6 4.85 -8.66 20.73
CA GLN A 6 4.34 -8.40 22.07
C GLN A 6 4.30 -6.87 22.24
N THR A 7 3.10 -6.29 22.17
CA THR A 7 2.84 -4.88 22.53
C THR A 7 2.58 -4.80 24.03
N GLY A 8 3.53 -4.21 24.77
CA GLY A 8 3.37 -3.79 26.16
C GLY A 8 3.59 -2.28 26.30
N GLY A 9 2.62 -1.61 26.94
CA GLY A 9 2.74 -0.43 27.81
C GLY A 9 3.50 0.84 27.34
N GLY A 10 2.78 1.97 27.29
CA GLY A 10 3.29 3.23 27.85
C GLY A 10 4.17 4.14 26.98
N ARG A 11 3.56 4.71 25.93
CA ARG A 11 3.80 6.01 25.25
C ARG A 11 3.06 5.91 23.92
N VAL A 12 2.17 6.83 23.56
CA VAL A 12 1.44 6.79 22.28
C VAL A 12 2.38 7.16 21.11
N THR A 13 3.44 6.38 20.90
CA THR A 13 4.27 6.52 19.72
C THR A 13 3.49 5.93 18.55
N GLN A 14 3.16 6.77 17.57
CA GLN A 14 2.47 6.34 16.37
C GLN A 14 3.26 5.19 15.71
N PRO A 15 2.61 4.04 15.43
CA PRO A 15 3.29 2.91 14.81
C PRO A 15 3.83 3.31 13.44
N LYS A 16 5.00 2.78 13.06
CA LYS A 16 5.56 2.99 11.71
C LYS A 16 4.93 2.01 10.72
N CYS A 17 4.81 2.43 9.47
CA CYS A 17 4.17 1.63 8.42
C CYS A 17 4.86 0.29 8.14
N GLY A 18 6.20 0.23 8.16
CA GLY A 18 6.96 -1.01 7.96
C GLY A 18 6.86 -1.68 6.59
N ALA A 19 6.08 -1.14 5.64
CA ALA A 19 5.89 -1.75 4.33
C ALA A 19 7.20 -1.82 3.54
N PRO A 20 7.46 -2.93 2.80
CA PRO A 20 8.64 -3.03 1.96
C PRO A 20 8.55 -2.01 0.83
N THR A 21 9.54 -1.12 0.77
CA THR A 21 9.66 -0.14 -0.32
C THR A 21 10.45 -0.75 -1.49
N THR A 22 10.39 -0.10 -2.66
CA THR A 22 11.17 -0.47 -3.85
C THR A 22 12.68 -0.50 -3.60
N LYS A 23 13.16 0.17 -2.56
CA LYS A 23 14.57 0.19 -2.13
C LYS A 23 14.91 -0.91 -1.11
N ASN A 24 14.03 -1.90 -0.93
CA ASN A 24 14.14 -2.99 0.03
C ASN A 24 14.35 -2.54 1.49
N ARG A 25 13.90 -1.33 1.83
CA ARG A 25 13.91 -0.79 3.20
C ARG A 25 12.48 -0.67 3.73
N PRO A 26 12.25 -0.89 5.03
CA PRO A 26 10.92 -0.73 5.62
C PRO A 26 10.50 0.74 5.62
N CYS A 27 9.25 1.00 5.31
CA CYS A 27 8.68 2.33 5.35
C CYS A 27 8.70 2.90 6.78
N THR A 28 9.39 4.02 6.97
CA THR A 28 9.52 4.70 8.27
C THR A 28 8.41 5.71 8.53
N ARG A 29 7.51 5.94 7.55
CA ARG A 29 6.39 6.87 7.69
C ARG A 29 5.44 6.43 8.80
N PRO A 30 4.79 7.37 9.49
CA PRO A 30 3.75 7.05 10.45
C PRO A 30 2.60 6.29 9.79
N ALA A 31 2.14 5.23 10.43
CA ALA A 31 0.92 4.55 10.04
C ALA A 31 -0.29 5.39 10.45
N ILE A 32 -1.37 5.28 9.68
CA ILE A 32 -2.63 5.97 9.98
C ILE A 32 -3.18 5.41 11.30
N MET A 33 -3.85 6.24 12.10
CA MET A 33 -4.52 5.75 13.31
C MET A 33 -5.44 4.58 12.95
N ASN A 34 -5.34 3.48 13.70
CA ASN A 34 -6.08 2.23 13.45
C ASN A 34 -5.71 1.49 12.15
N SER A 35 -4.57 1.79 11.51
CA SER A 35 -4.04 1.02 10.39
C SER A 35 -2.58 0.65 10.61
N SER A 36 -2.18 -0.54 10.16
CA SER A 36 -0.78 -0.97 10.17
C SER A 36 0.06 -0.34 9.05
N ARG A 37 -0.55 0.46 8.15
CA ARG A 37 0.11 1.02 6.96
C ARG A 37 -0.09 2.54 6.87
N CYS A 38 0.84 3.24 6.21
CA CYS A 38 0.69 4.67 5.88
C CYS A 38 -0.20 4.86 4.64
N GLN A 39 -0.59 6.10 4.35
CA GLN A 39 -1.47 6.46 3.23
C GLN A 39 -1.00 5.90 1.88
N ASP A 40 0.31 5.88 1.61
CA ASP A 40 0.86 5.32 0.38
C ASP A 40 0.83 3.79 0.31
N HIS A 41 0.82 3.12 1.46
CA HIS A 41 0.97 1.66 1.58
C HIS A 41 -0.27 0.94 2.11
N GLN A 42 -1.35 1.67 2.38
CA GLN A 42 -2.63 1.11 2.81
C GLN A 42 -3.29 0.26 1.72
N GLY A 43 -2.80 0.39 0.47
CA GLY A 43 -3.40 -0.25 -0.68
C GLY A 43 -4.64 0.50 -1.14
N LYS A 44 -5.42 -0.12 -2.01
CA LYS A 44 -6.65 0.49 -2.52
C LYS A 44 -7.72 0.39 -1.44
N TRP A 45 -8.25 1.54 -1.03
CA TRP A 45 -9.26 1.65 0.03
C TRP A 45 -10.58 0.95 -0.33
N SER A 46 -10.83 0.69 -1.62
CA SER A 46 -12.05 0.04 -2.10
C SER A 46 -11.77 -0.88 -3.29
N LYS A 47 -12.43 -2.06 -3.31
CA LYS A 47 -12.43 -2.99 -4.44
C LYS A 47 -12.89 -2.30 -5.73
N TYR A 48 -13.83 -1.36 -5.65
CA TYR A 48 -14.32 -0.59 -6.80
C TYR A 48 -13.22 0.27 -7.44
N GLU A 49 -12.44 0.98 -6.63
CA GLU A 49 -11.28 1.76 -7.09
C GLU A 49 -10.21 0.86 -7.71
N ALA A 50 -10.09 -0.38 -7.22
CA ALA A 50 -9.19 -1.37 -7.78
C ALA A 50 -9.56 -1.78 -9.20
N GLU A 51 -10.83 -2.13 -9.40
CA GLU A 51 -11.40 -2.51 -10.68
C GLU A 51 -11.38 -1.33 -11.66
N ARG A 52 -11.70 -0.12 -11.20
CA ARG A 52 -11.70 1.11 -12.03
C ARG A 52 -10.32 1.41 -12.61
N ARG A 53 -9.25 1.30 -11.81
CA ARG A 53 -7.87 1.45 -12.33
C ARG A 53 -7.51 0.35 -13.31
N LYS A 54 -7.84 -0.91 -12.99
CA LYS A 54 -7.56 -2.06 -13.85
C LYS A 54 -8.24 -1.91 -15.22
N LYS A 55 -9.48 -1.42 -15.24
CA LYS A 55 -10.23 -1.10 -16.47
C LYS A 55 -9.57 0.03 -17.26
N LYS A 56 -9.12 1.10 -16.59
CA LYS A 56 -8.40 2.21 -17.23
C LYS A 56 -7.06 1.78 -17.82
N GLU A 57 -6.31 0.93 -17.11
CA GLU A 57 -5.04 0.37 -17.59
C GLU A 57 -5.27 -0.59 -18.77
N ALA A 58 -6.31 -1.42 -18.72
CA ALA A 58 -6.70 -2.29 -19.83
C ALA A 58 -7.11 -1.47 -21.06
N GLU A 59 -7.92 -0.42 -20.89
CA GLU A 59 -8.33 0.46 -21.98
C GLU A 59 -7.14 1.21 -22.60
N ALA A 60 -6.23 1.74 -21.75
CA ALA A 60 -4.99 2.37 -22.22
C ALA A 60 -4.15 1.38 -23.04
N ARG A 61 -3.98 0.14 -22.56
CA ARG A 61 -3.26 -0.91 -23.28
C ARG A 61 -3.92 -1.23 -24.63
N MET A 62 -5.24 -1.33 -24.67
CA MET A 62 -5.98 -1.59 -25.92
C MET A 62 -5.90 -0.41 -26.89
N ARG A 63 -5.87 0.84 -26.40
CA ARG A 63 -5.68 2.03 -27.24
C ARG A 63 -4.31 2.06 -27.88
N GLU A 64 -3.26 1.71 -27.14
CA GLU A 64 -1.90 1.63 -27.68
C GLU A 64 -1.77 0.52 -28.73
N LEU A 65 -2.43 -0.63 -28.53
CA LEU A 65 -2.50 -1.69 -29.55
C LEU A 65 -3.24 -1.25 -30.81
N ARG A 66 -4.33 -0.47 -30.67
CA ARG A 66 -5.07 0.07 -31.82
C ARG A 66 -4.26 1.10 -32.62
N LYS A 67 -3.41 1.90 -31.97
CA LYS A 67 -2.52 2.86 -32.66
C LYS A 67 -1.37 2.20 -33.42
N LYS A 68 -1.00 0.98 -33.05
CA LYS A 68 0.07 0.21 -33.70
C LYS A 68 -0.41 -0.60 -34.91
N LYS A 69 -1.70 -0.54 -35.23
CA LYS A 69 -2.31 -1.14 -36.42
C LYS A 69 -2.61 -0.05 -37.42
#